data_AF-A0A5N8VUR3-F1
#
_entry.id   AF-A0A5N8VUR3-F1
#
_cell.length_a   1.000
_cell.length_b   1.000
_cell.length_c   1.000
_cell.angle_alpha   90.00
_cell.angle_beta   90.00
_cell.angle_gamma   90.00
#
_symmetry.space_group_name_H-M   'P 1'
#
loop_
_entity.id
_entity.type
_entity.pdbx_description
1 polymer ?
#
loop_
_entity_poly.entity_id
_entity_poly.type
_entity_poly.pdbx_seq_one_letter_code
_entity_poly.pdbx_strand_id
1 'polypeptide(L)' 'MPAWLSEARRRLRRGQSVAGVAHALGFADQAHFHSHFAVAYAVTPGRYRRLSQINIWSVATRCCWPPASPWS' A
#
# COMPACT_ATOMS: atom_id res chain seq x y z
N MET A 1 -2.65 11.91 10.66
CA MET A 1 -2.41 11.19 9.39
C MET A 1 -0.94 11.35 9.02
N PRO A 2 -0.19 10.26 8.79
CA PRO A 2 1.27 10.34 8.59
C PRO A 2 1.64 11.04 7.28
N ALA A 3 2.65 11.92 7.31
CA ALA A 3 3.10 12.67 6.14
C ALA A 3 3.63 11.77 4.99
N TRP A 4 4.17 10.59 5.32
CA TRP A 4 4.67 9.63 4.35
C TRP A 4 3.58 8.99 3.47
N LEU A 5 2.33 9.00 3.93
CA LEU A 5 1.21 8.30 3.29
C LEU A 5 0.85 8.92 1.92
N SER A 6 0.83 10.26 1.85
CA SER A 6 0.60 11.00 0.62
C SER A 6 1.69 10.76 -0.43
N GLU A 7 2.94 10.64 0.04
CA GLU A 7 4.11 10.40 -0.81
C GLU A 7 4.13 8.97 -1.36
N ALA A 8 3.87 7.99 -0.50
CA ALA A 8 3.66 6.60 -0.90
C ALA A 8 2.62 6.51 -2.02
N ARG A 9 1.48 7.18 -1.84
CA ARG A 9 0.38 7.21 -2.82
C ARG A 9 0.83 7.77 -4.17
N ARG A 10 1.57 8.88 -4.17
CA ARG A 10 2.10 9.53 -5.38
C ARG A 10 3.05 8.61 -6.14
N ARG A 11 3.94 7.92 -5.42
CA ARG A 11 4.93 7.02 -6.01
C ARG A 11 4.32 5.72 -6.55
N LEU A 12 3.36 5.13 -5.82
CA LEU A 12 2.65 3.93 -6.27
C LEU A 12 1.85 4.18 -7.56
N ARG A 13 1.20 5.34 -7.68
CA ARG A 13 0.51 5.74 -8.92
C ARG A 13 1.45 5.92 -10.11
N ARG A 14 2.71 6.30 -9.87
CA ARG A 14 3.75 6.37 -10.90
C ARG A 14 4.30 5.00 -11.30
N GLY A 15 3.75 3.91 -10.74
CA GLY A 15 4.17 2.54 -11.04
C GLY A 15 5.42 2.09 -10.28
N GLN A 16 5.92 2.86 -9.30
CA GLN A 16 7.08 2.43 -8.51
C GLN A 16 6.80 1.13 -7.74
N SER A 17 7.84 0.32 -7.57
CA SER A 17 7.77 -0.91 -6.78
C SER A 17 7.51 -0.60 -5.32
N VAL A 18 6.73 -1.45 -4.65
CA VAL A 18 6.37 -1.21 -3.25
C VAL A 18 7.61 -1.25 -2.35
N ALA A 19 8.57 -2.15 -2.64
CA ALA A 19 9.86 -2.20 -1.98
C ALA A 19 10.65 -0.89 -2.17
N GLY A 20 10.69 -0.33 -3.37
CA GLY A 20 11.36 0.95 -3.63
C GLY A 20 10.70 2.13 -2.92
N VAL A 21 9.37 2.13 -2.79
CA VAL A 21 8.64 3.13 -2.02
C VAL A 21 8.92 3.01 -0.52
N ALA A 22 8.94 1.79 0.03
CA ALA A 22 9.27 1.55 1.43
C ALA A 22 10.70 2.02 1.74
N HIS A 23 11.67 1.65 0.91
CA HIS A 23 13.07 2.06 1.07
C HIS A 23 13.24 3.58 1.00
N ALA A 24 12.59 4.24 0.03
CA ALA A 24 12.71 5.69 -0.12
C ALA A 24 11.99 6.51 0.96
N LEU A 25 11.06 5.89 1.69
CA LEU A 25 10.39 6.48 2.85
C LEU A 25 11.12 6.16 4.17
N GLY A 26 12.23 5.41 4.11
CA GLY A 26 13.03 5.06 5.28
C GLY A 26 12.47 3.91 6.12
N PHE A 27 11.58 3.08 5.56
CA PHE A 27 11.13 1.88 6.25
C PHE A 27 12.25 0.83 6.22
N ALA A 28 12.49 0.21 7.39
CA ALA A 28 13.47 -0.86 7.54
C ALA A 28 13.14 -2.07 6.68
N ASP A 29 11.85 -2.34 6.49
CA ASP A 29 11.37 -3.45 5.69
C ASP A 29 10.01 -3.13 5.02
N GLN A 30 9.73 -3.87 3.95
CA GLN A 30 8.49 -3.73 3.19
C GLN A 30 7.25 -4.17 3.98
N ALA A 31 7.38 -5.08 4.96
CA ALA A 31 6.25 -5.63 5.72
C ALA A 31 5.68 -4.59 6.70
N HIS A 32 6.55 -3.81 7.36
CA HIS A 32 6.14 -2.67 8.21
C HIS A 32 5.37 -1.63 7.39
N PHE A 33 5.90 -1.29 6.21
CA PHE A 33 5.23 -0.37 5.29
C PHE A 33 3.87 -0.93 4.81
N HIS A 34 3.82 -2.22 4.45
CA HIS A 34 2.59 -2.88 4.02
C HIS A 34 1.50 -2.85 5.09
N SER A 35 1.85 -3.21 6.33
CA SER A 35 0.90 -3.26 7.44
C SER A 35 0.35 -1.88 7.76
N HIS A 36 1.21 -0.86 7.88
CA HIS A 36 0.75 0.51 8.13
C HIS A 36 -0.10 1.06 6.98
N PHE A 37 0.27 0.76 5.73
CA PHE A 37 -0.50 1.20 4.56
C PHE A 37 -1.86 0.48 4.49
N ALA A 38 -1.91 -0.82 4.78
CA ALA A 38 -3.14 -1.59 4.81
C ALA A 38 -4.09 -1.14 5.94
N VAL A 39 -3.55 -0.81 7.12
CA VAL A 39 -4.35 -0.21 8.20
C VAL A 39 -4.92 1.15 7.79
N ALA A 40 -4.16 1.96 7.06
CA ALA A 40 -4.60 3.29 6.63
C ALA A 40 -5.57 3.29 5.43
N TYR A 41 -5.42 2.35 4.49
CA TYR A 41 -6.17 2.35 3.22
C TYR A 41 -7.07 1.12 3.01
N ALA A 42 -7.12 0.19 3.96
CA ALA A 42 -7.81 -1.10 3.85
C ALA A 42 -7.43 -1.93 2.60
N VAL A 43 -6.29 -1.62 1.97
CA VAL A 43 -5.80 -2.21 0.72
C VAL A 43 -4.29 -2.34 0.81
N THR A 44 -3.74 -3.49 0.40
CA THR A 44 -2.29 -3.63 0.28
C THR A 44 -1.74 -2.70 -0.81
N PRO A 45 -0.56 -2.08 -0.61
CA PRO A 45 0.07 -1.24 -1.61
C PRO A 45 0.41 -1.99 -2.92
N GLY A 46 0.59 -3.31 -2.89
CA GLY A 46 0.72 -4.14 -4.10
C GLY A 46 -0.57 -4.21 -4.93
N ARG A 47 -1.72 -4.37 -4.27
CA ARG A 47 -3.04 -4.30 -4.90
C ARG A 47 -3.35 -2.86 -5.33
N TYR A 48 -2.99 -1.86 -4.51
CA TYR A 48 -3.09 -0.43 -4.83
C TYR A 48 -2.33 -0.08 -6.12
N ARG A 49 -1.09 -0.55 -6.27
CA ARG A 49 -0.28 -0.31 -7.49
C ARG A 49 -0.99 -0.86 -8.71
N ARG A 50 -1.44 -2.12 -8.66
CA ARG A 50 -2.18 -2.76 -9.75
C ARG A 50 -3.47 -1.98 -10.08
N LEU A 51 -4.27 -1.63 -9.07
CA LEU A 51 -5.49 -0.83 -9.23
C LEU A 51 -5.23 0.62 -9.65
N SER A 52 -4.02 1.16 -9.47
CA SER A 52 -3.63 2.48 -9.99
C SER A 52 -3.10 2.45 -11.42
N GLN A 53 -2.59 1.29 -11.84
CA GLN A 53 -2.12 1.07 -13.21
C GLN A 53 -3.29 0.72 -14.14
N ILE A 54 -4.32 0.08 -13.60
CA ILE A 54 -5.57 -0.15 -14.31
C ILE A 54 -6.51 0.97 -13.87
N ASN A 55 -6.95 1.87 -14.75
CA ASN A 55 -7.77 3.06 -14.44
C ASN A 55 -9.17 2.70 -13.86
N ILE A 56 -9.25 2.11 -12.66
CA ILE A 56 -10.47 1.52 -12.07
C ILE A 56 -10.71 2.06 -10.64
N TRP A 57 -10.15 3.21 -10.26
CA TRP A 57 -10.23 3.74 -8.88
C TRP A 57 -11.67 4.05 -8.40
N SER A 58 -12.71 3.92 -9.22
CA SER A 58 -14.10 4.11 -8.82
C SER A 58 -14.81 2.88 -8.22
N VAL A 59 -14.31 1.63 -8.32
CA VAL A 59 -15.20 0.45 -8.07
C VAL A 59 -14.77 -0.58 -7.01
N ALA A 60 -13.53 -0.56 -6.50
CA ALA A 60 -12.94 -1.75 -5.87
C ALA A 60 -13.08 -1.85 -4.32
N THR A 61 -14.25 -1.53 -3.75
CA THR A 61 -14.45 -1.51 -2.28
C THR A 61 -15.10 -2.76 -1.68
N ARG A 62 -15.20 -3.90 -2.38
CA ARG A 62 -15.71 -5.12 -1.72
C ARG A 62 -14.92 -6.36 -2.12
N CYS A 63 -14.76 -7.21 -1.11
CA CYS A 63 -14.34 -8.60 -1.13
C CYS A 63 -12.83 -8.85 -0.91
N CYS A 64 -12.61 -9.46 0.27
CA CYS A 64 -11.47 -10.27 0.69
C CYS A 64 -10.26 -9.52 1.27
N TRP A 65 -10.32 -9.21 2.57
CA TRP A 65 -9.14 -9.11 3.44
C TRP A 65 -9.23 -10.21 4.52
N PRO A 66 -8.32 -11.20 4.55
CA PRO A 66 -8.26 -12.16 5.65
C PRO A 66 -7.57 -11.52 6.86
N PRO A 67 -8.01 -11.77 8.11
CA PRO A 67 -7.26 -11.39 9.29
C PRO A 67 -6.06 -12.37 9.45
N ALA A 68 -4.94 -12.06 8.80
CA ALA A 68 -3.68 -12.73 9.14
C ALA A 68 -3.07 -12.01 10.35
N SER A 69 -3.21 -12.64 11.52
CA SER A 69 -2.64 -12.27 12.81
C SER A 69 -1.12 -12.05 12.71
N PRO A 70 -0.52 -10.98 13.28
CA PRO A 70 0.88 -10.67 13.04
C PRO A 70 1.90 -11.40 13.93
N TRP A 71 1.52 -12.33 14.79
CA TRP A 71 2.47 -13.02 15.69
C TRP A 71 2.08 -14.49 15.88
N SER A 72 2.82 -15.40 15.24
CA SER A 72 3.03 -16.80 15.60
C SER A 72 4.36 -17.25 15.02
#